data_AF-A0A7J7MRQ1-F1
#
_entry.id   AF-A0A7J7MRQ1-F1
#
_cell.length_a   1.000
_cell.length_b   1.000
_cell.length_c   1.000
_cell.angle_alpha   90.00
_cell.angle_beta   90.00
_cell.angle_gamma   90.00
#
_symmetry.space_group_name_H-M   'P 1'
#
loop_
_entity.id
_entity.type
_entity.pdbx_description
1 polymer ?
#
loop_
_entity_poly.entity_id
_entity_poly.type
_entity_poly.pdbx_seq_one_letter_code
_entity_poly.pdbx_strand_id
1 'polypeptide(L)'
;MSGTELTLWRTSCVSALASKYLSREDVGVLVMIGAGALAPYLVKAHLWVRPSLKRVIIWNRNGEKARELVKMFEEEGEIVGVCFEHGECLEKSVGLGDIITCATSSSSAIVKGNKASLIEFLAFE
;
A
#
# COMPACT_ATOMS: atom_id res chain seq x y z
N MET A 1 -11.47 -21.07 5.16
CA MET A 1 -11.34 -19.75 4.51
C MET A 1 -12.69 -19.07 4.52
N SER A 2 -12.78 -17.84 5.06
CA SER A 2 -14.05 -17.09 5.18
C SER A 2 -14.33 -16.23 3.94
N GLY A 3 -15.57 -15.79 3.74
CA GLY A 3 -15.93 -14.88 2.64
C GLY A 3 -15.22 -13.52 2.72
N THR A 4 -14.98 -13.03 3.94
CA THR A 4 -14.20 -11.81 4.20
C THR A 4 -12.77 -11.95 3.72
N GLU A 5 -12.12 -13.06 4.08
CA GLU A 5 -10.73 -13.36 3.70
C GLU A 5 -10.57 -13.47 2.18
N LEU A 6 -11.52 -14.15 1.50
CA LEU A 6 -11.57 -14.18 0.04
C LEU A 6 -11.69 -12.78 -0.59
N THR A 7 -12.46 -11.89 0.04
CA THR A 7 -12.62 -10.51 -0.44
C THR A 7 -11.32 -9.71 -0.31
N LEU A 8 -10.58 -9.90 0.79
CA LEU A 8 -9.28 -9.24 1.00
C LEU A 8 -8.28 -9.70 -0.07
N TRP A 9 -8.19 -11.02 -0.31
CA TRP A 9 -7.31 -11.58 -1.33
C TRP A 9 -7.69 -11.13 -2.74
N ARG A 10 -8.93 -11.33 -3.17
CA ARG A 10 -9.32 -11.03 -4.56
C ARG A 10 -9.10 -9.55 -4.89
N THR A 11 -9.40 -8.66 -3.95
CA THR A 11 -9.27 -7.22 -4.18
C THR A 11 -7.80 -6.81 -4.28
N SER A 12 -6.97 -7.36 -3.38
CA SER A 12 -5.53 -7.09 -3.39
C SER A 12 -4.85 -7.62 -4.65
N CYS A 13 -5.23 -8.82 -5.10
CA CYS A 13 -4.70 -9.42 -6.31
C CYS A 13 -5.08 -8.63 -7.58
N VAL A 14 -6.30 -8.11 -7.67
CA VAL A 14 -6.72 -7.29 -8.81
C VAL A 14 -5.92 -5.99 -8.90
N SER A 15 -5.69 -5.31 -7.77
CA SER A 15 -4.86 -4.09 -7.75
C SER A 15 -3.39 -4.41 -8.05
N ALA A 16 -2.82 -5.43 -7.42
CA ALA A 16 -1.45 -5.85 -7.75
C ALA A 16 -1.30 -6.22 -9.23
N LEU A 17 -2.29 -6.89 -9.84
CA LEU A 17 -2.28 -7.18 -11.27
C LEU A 17 -2.29 -5.90 -12.11
N ALA A 18 -3.14 -4.92 -11.77
CA ALA A 18 -3.14 -3.62 -12.43
C ALA A 18 -1.76 -2.95 -12.33
N SER A 19 -1.18 -2.93 -11.14
CA SER A 19 0.15 -2.36 -10.88
C SER A 19 1.24 -3.03 -11.73
N LYS A 20 1.16 -4.35 -11.91
CA LYS A 20 2.08 -5.12 -12.77
C LYS A 20 2.06 -4.67 -14.23
N TYR A 21 0.94 -4.16 -14.73
CA TYR A 21 0.83 -3.72 -16.13
C TYR A 21 0.96 -2.20 -16.30
N LEU A 22 0.54 -1.43 -15.30
CA LEU A 22 0.43 0.03 -15.41
C LEU A 22 1.63 0.77 -14.80
N SER A 23 2.33 0.18 -13.84
CA SER A 23 3.52 0.82 -13.27
C SER A 23 4.74 0.61 -14.17
N ARG A 24 5.71 1.51 -14.06
CA ARG A 24 7.05 1.31 -14.63
C ARG A 24 7.68 0.03 -14.05
N GLU A 25 8.69 -0.51 -14.73
CA GLU A 25 9.42 -1.68 -14.24
C GLU A 25 10.43 -1.32 -13.14
N ASP A 26 11.07 -0.16 -13.26
CA ASP A 26 12.02 0.37 -12.28
C ASP A 26 11.28 1.16 -11.19
N VAL A 27 10.61 0.42 -10.30
CA VAL A 27 9.90 0.96 -9.12
C VAL A 27 10.56 0.45 -7.85
N GLY A 28 10.80 1.35 -6.89
CA GLY A 28 11.49 1.04 -5.63
C GLY A 28 10.67 1.34 -4.38
N VAL A 29 9.69 2.25 -4.45
CA VAL A 29 8.93 2.73 -3.30
C VAL A 29 7.41 2.54 -3.49
N LEU A 30 6.79 1.80 -2.57
CA LEU A 30 5.34 1.68 -2.43
C LEU A 30 4.86 2.59 -1.30
N VAL A 31 3.80 3.36 -1.56
CA VAL A 31 3.08 4.12 -0.53
C VAL A 31 1.72 3.48 -0.31
N MET A 32 1.51 2.94 0.89
CA MET A 32 0.24 2.39 1.35
C MET A 32 -0.51 3.45 2.16
N ILE A 33 -1.63 3.94 1.62
CA ILE A 33 -2.50 4.90 2.29
C ILE A 33 -3.67 4.15 2.91
N GLY A 34 -3.70 4.13 4.24
CA GLY A 34 -4.62 3.34 5.05
C GLY A 34 -3.93 2.15 5.70
N ALA A 35 -4.31 1.88 6.96
CA ALA A 35 -3.78 0.78 7.77
C ALA A 35 -4.92 -0.12 8.29
N GLY A 36 -5.91 -0.37 7.43
CA GLY A 36 -7.05 -1.25 7.73
C GLY A 36 -6.77 -2.71 7.34
N ALA A 37 -7.80 -3.56 7.45
CA ALA A 37 -7.69 -5.01 7.20
C ALA A 37 -7.16 -5.39 5.81
N LEU A 38 -7.33 -4.53 4.80
CA LEU A 38 -6.85 -4.77 3.44
C LEU A 38 -5.38 -4.39 3.23
N ALA A 39 -4.85 -3.47 4.03
CA ALA A 39 -3.50 -2.93 3.85
C ALA A 39 -2.41 -4.03 3.85
N PRO A 40 -2.44 -5.03 4.76
CA PRO A 40 -1.47 -6.12 4.72
C PRO A 40 -1.48 -6.89 3.40
N TYR A 41 -2.68 -7.18 2.89
CA TYR A 41 -2.87 -7.96 1.66
C TYR A 41 -2.43 -7.19 0.43
N LEU A 42 -2.75 -5.88 0.36
CA LEU A 42 -2.29 -5.02 -0.72
C LEU A 42 -0.77 -4.92 -0.77
N VAL A 43 -0.13 -4.69 0.39
CA VAL A 43 1.33 -4.61 0.47
C VAL A 43 1.96 -5.94 0.02
N LYS A 44 1.53 -7.08 0.56
CA LYS A 44 2.03 -8.41 0.17
C LYS A 44 1.83 -8.67 -1.34
N ALA A 45 0.65 -8.36 -1.87
CA ALA A 45 0.34 -8.58 -3.29
C ALA A 45 1.20 -7.70 -4.21
N HIS A 46 1.39 -6.41 -3.88
CA HIS A 46 2.24 -5.50 -4.66
C HIS A 46 3.71 -5.91 -4.64
N LEU A 47 4.25 -6.28 -3.48
CA LEU A 47 5.62 -6.78 -3.36
C LEU A 47 5.83 -8.07 -4.19
N TRP A 48 4.81 -8.93 -4.26
CA TRP A 48 4.86 -10.16 -5.06
C TRP A 48 4.93 -9.89 -6.56
N VAL A 49 4.10 -8.96 -7.08
CA VAL A 49 4.12 -8.62 -8.51
C VAL A 49 5.28 -7.69 -8.90
N ARG A 50 5.84 -6.92 -7.94
CA ARG A 50 6.95 -5.98 -8.12
C ARG A 50 8.08 -6.25 -7.11
N PRO A 51 8.91 -7.28 -7.34
CA PRO A 51 10.03 -7.64 -6.44
C PRO A 51 11.12 -6.56 -6.33
N SER A 52 11.13 -5.58 -7.25
CA SER A 52 12.03 -4.42 -7.22
C SER A 52 11.70 -3.43 -6.10
N LEU A 53 10.49 -3.47 -5.54
CA LEU A 53 10.12 -2.66 -4.39
C LEU A 53 10.97 -3.05 -3.17
N LYS A 54 11.68 -2.08 -2.61
CA LYS A 54 12.54 -2.24 -1.43
C LYS A 54 12.13 -1.36 -0.25
N ARG A 55 11.17 -0.47 -0.46
CA ARG A 55 10.67 0.43 0.59
C ARG A 55 9.15 0.51 0.53
N VAL A 56 8.52 0.39 1.70
CA VAL A 56 7.08 0.52 1.89
C VAL A 56 6.82 1.60 2.93
N ILE A 57 6.15 2.67 2.52
CA ILE A 57 5.76 3.77 3.39
C ILE A 57 4.27 3.62 3.70
N ILE A 58 3.94 3.42 4.97
CA ILE A 58 2.56 3.27 5.41
C ILE A 58 2.09 4.57 6.04
N TRP A 59 1.11 5.21 5.43
CA TRP A 59 0.47 6.41 6.00
C TRP A 59 -0.96 6.10 6.41
N ASN A 60 -1.37 6.60 7.56
CA ASN A 60 -2.77 6.55 7.98
C ASN A 60 -3.11 7.80 8.79
N ARG A 61 -4.38 8.25 8.73
CA ARG A 61 -4.87 9.41 9.49
C ARG A 61 -4.60 9.26 11.00
N ASN A 62 -4.77 8.05 11.53
CA ASN A 62 -4.25 7.70 12.84
C ASN A 62 -2.87 7.05 12.66
N GLY A 63 -1.81 7.82 12.95
CA GLY A 63 -0.43 7.38 12.80
C GLY A 63 -0.07 6.15 13.64
N GLU A 64 -0.77 5.91 14.75
CA GLU A 64 -0.53 4.71 15.57
C GLU A 64 -0.86 3.43 14.81
N LYS A 65 -1.97 3.40 14.06
CA LYS A 65 -2.31 2.24 13.23
C LYS A 65 -1.28 1.97 12.13
N ALA A 66 -0.65 3.03 11.60
CA ALA A 66 0.43 2.85 10.63
C ALA A 66 1.67 2.23 11.30
N ARG A 67 2.02 2.68 12.51
CA ARG A 67 3.11 2.09 13.31
C ARG A 67 2.85 0.64 13.69
N GLU A 68 1.63 0.32 14.14
CA GLU A 68 1.20 -1.05 14.43
C GLU A 68 1.36 -1.96 13.21
N LEU A 69 0.98 -1.48 12.02
CA LEU A 69 1.11 -2.24 10.79
C LEU A 69 2.58 -2.42 10.36
N VAL A 70 3.42 -1.40 10.50
CA VAL A 70 4.88 -1.54 10.29
C VAL A 70 5.46 -2.59 11.24
N LYS A 71 5.14 -2.50 12.54
CA LYS A 71 5.59 -3.45 13.54
C LYS A 71 5.16 -4.87 13.23
N MET A 72 3.92 -5.06 12.77
CA MET A 72 3.43 -6.38 12.35
C MET A 72 4.29 -6.97 11.23
N PHE A 73 4.65 -6.18 10.20
CA PHE A 73 5.52 -6.68 9.13
C PHE A 73 6.94 -7.00 9.60
N GLU A 74 7.49 -6.18 10.49
CA GLU A 74 8.80 -6.42 11.10
C GLU A 74 8.80 -7.70 11.96
N GLU A 75 7.73 -7.94 12.71
CA GLU A 75 7.56 -9.13 13.57
C GLU A 75 7.28 -10.41 12.79
N GLU A 76 6.49 -10.33 11.70
CA GLU A 76 6.23 -11.48 10.82
C GLU A 76 7.53 -11.99 10.19
N GLY A 77 8.44 -11.09 9.79
CA GLY A 77 9.75 -11.45 9.23
C GLY A 77 9.69 -12.22 7.89
N GLU A 78 8.50 -12.40 7.30
CA GLU A 78 8.30 -13.14 6.05
C GLU A 78 8.89 -12.40 4.83
N ILE A 79 8.96 -11.07 4.90
CA ILE A 79 9.34 -10.21 3.79
C ILE A 79 10.77 -9.71 4.00
N VAL A 80 11.71 -10.36 3.32
CA VAL A 80 13.14 -10.06 3.42
C VAL A 80 13.55 -8.97 2.43
N GLY A 81 14.38 -8.03 2.87
CA GLY A 81 14.98 -7.01 2.01
C GLY A 81 14.04 -5.86 1.65
N VAL A 82 12.95 -5.68 2.40
CA VAL A 82 12.04 -4.54 2.28
C VAL A 82 12.09 -3.76 3.59
N CYS A 83 12.29 -2.45 3.50
CA CYS A 83 12.21 -1.53 4.63
C CYS A 83 10.77 -1.02 4.77
N PHE A 84 10.16 -1.24 5.93
CA PHE A 84 8.85 -0.72 6.29
C PHE A 84 9.02 0.50 7.17
N GLU A 85 8.30 1.58 6.87
CA GLU A 85 8.31 2.80 7.66
C GLU A 85 6.92 3.42 7.71
N HIS A 86 6.63 4.17 8.77
CA HIS A 86 5.39 4.95 8.84
C HIS A 86 5.61 6.36 8.26
N GLY A 87 4.66 6.85 7.47
CA GLY A 87 4.64 8.22 6.98
C GLY A 87 3.96 9.15 7.98
N GLU A 88 4.57 10.29 8.30
CA GLU A 88 3.94 11.31 9.15
C GLU A 88 3.11 12.32 8.35
N CYS A 89 3.57 12.68 7.15
CA CYS A 89 2.93 13.65 6.27
C CYS A 89 2.57 12.98 4.95
N LEU A 90 1.27 12.95 4.65
CA LEU A 90 0.72 12.32 3.47
C LEU A 90 1.37 12.84 2.18
N GLU A 91 1.49 14.16 2.03
CA GLU A 91 2.00 14.79 0.82
C GLU A 91 3.47 14.43 0.57
N LYS A 92 4.26 14.32 1.65
CA LYS A 92 5.65 13.87 1.57
C LYS A 92 5.73 12.39 1.19
N SER A 93 4.92 11.54 1.82
CA SER A 93 4.86 10.11 1.50
C SER A 93 4.47 9.88 0.04
N VAL A 94 3.39 10.52 -0.42
CA VAL A 94 2.92 10.48 -1.81
C VAL A 94 4.01 10.94 -2.79
N GLY A 95 4.74 12.01 -2.46
CA GLY A 95 5.83 12.52 -3.31
C GLY A 95 7.05 11.61 -3.42
N LEU A 96 7.20 10.63 -2.52
CA LEU A 96 8.28 9.64 -2.54
C LEU A 96 7.88 8.33 -3.24
N GLY A 97 6.59 8.12 -3.50
CA GLY A 97 6.07 6.85 -4.00
C GLY A 97 6.16 6.71 -5.51
N ASP A 98 6.70 5.58 -5.96
CA ASP A 98 6.60 5.16 -7.36
C ASP A 98 5.22 4.57 -7.66
N ILE A 99 4.69 3.80 -6.69
CA ILE A 99 3.35 3.23 -6.67
C ILE A 99 2.64 3.74 -5.42
N ILE A 100 1.42 4.24 -5.61
CA ILE A 100 0.57 4.68 -4.51
C ILE A 100 -0.71 3.85 -4.53
N THR A 101 -0.94 3.11 -3.46
CA THR A 101 -2.17 2.36 -3.24
C THR A 101 -2.94 2.95 -2.07
N CYS A 102 -4.25 3.09 -2.21
CA CYS A 102 -5.12 3.71 -1.22
C CYS A 102 -6.30 2.80 -0.87
N ALA A 103 -6.41 2.47 0.42
CA ALA A 103 -7.52 1.72 0.99
C ALA A 103 -7.96 2.39 2.31
N THR A 104 -8.83 3.38 2.20
CA THR A 104 -9.38 4.13 3.34
C THR A 104 -10.91 4.17 3.26
N SER A 105 -11.57 4.36 4.39
CA SER A 105 -13.03 4.58 4.45
C SER A 105 -13.40 6.07 4.28
N SER A 106 -12.53 6.88 3.67
CA SER A 106 -12.78 8.31 3.49
C SER A 106 -13.73 8.55 2.32
N SER A 107 -14.77 9.34 2.55
CA SER A 107 -15.70 9.78 1.50
C SER A 107 -15.18 10.98 0.69
N SER A 108 -14.06 11.57 1.11
CA SER A 108 -13.39 12.65 0.37
C SER A 108 -12.05 12.18 -0.21
N ALA A 109 -11.68 12.78 -1.35
CA ALA A 109 -10.41 12.51 -2.00
C ALA A 109 -9.24 12.96 -1.11
N ILE A 110 -8.40 12.00 -0.72
CA ILE A 110 -7.24 12.25 0.15
C ILE A 110 -5.99 12.63 -0.67
N VAL A 111 -5.79 12.02 -1.84
CA VAL A 111 -4.61 12.28 -2.69
C VAL A 111 -4.99 13.18 -3.86
N LYS A 112 -4.18 14.22 -4.11
CA LYS A 112 -4.32 15.12 -5.26
C LYS A 112 -3.42 14.66 -6.40
N GLY A 113 -3.96 14.54 -7.62
CA GLY A 113 -3.30 13.91 -8.77
C GLY A 113 -2.16 14.66 -9.44
N ASN A 114 -1.41 15.52 -8.74
CA ASN A 114 -0.43 16.40 -9.39
C ASN A 114 1.03 15.90 -9.33
N LYS A 115 1.33 14.73 -8.74
CA LYS A 115 2.73 14.33 -8.43
C LYS A 115 3.12 12.85 -8.52
N ALA A 116 2.25 11.92 -8.92
CA ALA A 116 2.57 10.48 -8.84
C ALA A 116 2.59 9.76 -10.19
N SER A 117 3.48 8.77 -10.33
CA SER A 117 3.65 7.94 -11.54
C SER A 117 2.57 6.88 -11.73
N LEU A 118 1.96 6.38 -10.66
CA LEU A 118 0.75 5.55 -10.71
C LEU A 118 -0.01 5.68 -9.37
N ILE A 119 -1.29 6.05 -9.42
CA ILE A 119 -2.17 6.06 -8.26
C ILE A 119 -3.31 5.07 -8.51
N GLU A 120 -3.39 4.05 -7.68
CA GLU A 120 -4.51 3.12 -7.67
C GLU A 120 -5.40 3.40 -6.46
N PHE A 121 -6.63 3.84 -6.73
CA PHE A 121 -7.65 4.03 -5.71
C PHE A 121 -8.57 2.80 -5.67
N LEU A 122 -8.58 2.13 -4.52
CA LEU A 122 -9.63 1.17 -4.19
C LEU A 122 -10.59 1.85 -3.23
N ALA A 123 -11.62 2.51 -3.78
CA ALA A 123 -12.74 2.97 -2.98
C ALA A 123 -13.59 1.74 -2.59
N PHE A 124 -13.75 1.52 -1.29
CA PHE A 124 -14.77 0.61 -0.77
C PHE A 124 -15.99 1.45 -0.40
N GLU A 125 -17.13 1.13 -1.01
CA GLU A 125 -18.45 1.41 -0.43
C GLU A 125 -18.78 0.35 0.62
#